data_AF-B5ILW3-F1
#
_entry.id   AF-B5ILW3-F1
#
_cell.length_a   1.000
_cell.length_b   1.000
_cell.length_c   1.000
_cell.angle_alpha   90.00
_cell.angle_beta   90.00
_cell.angle_gamma   90.00
#
_symmetry.space_group_name_H-M   'P 1'
#
loop_
_entity.id
_entity.type
_entity.pdbx_description
1 polymer ?
#
loop_
_entity_poly.entity_id
_entity_poly.type
_entity_poly.pdbx_seq_one_letter_code
_entity_poly.pdbx_strand_id
1 'polypeptide(L)'
;MLALALGAATGLAACQPKASTDLQQLQQRLEQQNVKIQQLEQKLNAVTPKGAADSSGKPPAGPVKSLTYRTSPEGKRLRIYWGDGKTSDLECTQEQATLVCG
;
A
#
# COMPACT_ATOMS: atom_id res chain seq x y z
N MET A 1 -10.37 -35.20 -74.04
CA MET A 1 -9.24 -34.29 -74.37
C MET A 1 -9.34 -33.10 -73.45
N LEU A 2 -8.72 -33.08 -72.26
CA LEU A 2 -7.30 -32.80 -71.96
C LEU A 2 -6.78 -31.50 -72.59
N ALA A 3 -6.69 -30.42 -71.79
CA ALA A 3 -5.58 -29.46 -71.83
C ALA A 3 -5.55 -28.62 -70.53
N LEU A 4 -4.44 -28.77 -69.79
CA LEU A 4 -3.99 -27.98 -68.65
C LEU A 4 -3.48 -26.59 -69.09
N ALA A 5 -3.56 -25.59 -68.20
CA ALA A 5 -2.43 -24.71 -67.81
C ALA A 5 -2.92 -23.74 -66.71
N LEU A 6 -2.56 -23.96 -65.44
CA LEU A 6 -1.44 -23.32 -64.72
C LEU A 6 -1.53 -21.78 -64.66
N GLY A 7 -1.94 -21.26 -63.49
CA GLY A 7 -1.92 -19.84 -63.17
C GLY A 7 -1.80 -19.59 -61.67
N ALA A 8 -0.57 -19.68 -61.16
CA ALA A 8 -0.03 -19.07 -59.94
C ALA A 8 -0.84 -19.18 -58.63
N ALA A 9 -0.62 -20.28 -57.91
CA ALA A 9 -0.74 -20.32 -56.46
C ALA A 9 0.44 -19.56 -55.83
N THR A 10 0.32 -18.24 -55.63
CA THR A 10 1.28 -17.45 -54.85
C THR A 10 0.53 -16.46 -53.97
N GLY A 11 0.42 -16.77 -52.67
CA GLY A 11 -0.15 -15.83 -51.71
C GLY A 11 -0.60 -16.42 -50.37
N LEU A 12 -0.02 -17.52 -49.88
CA LEU A 12 -0.21 -17.98 -48.49
C LEU A 12 1.16 -18.09 -47.80
N ALA A 13 1.91 -17.00 -47.82
CA ALA A 13 3.03 -16.83 -46.91
C ALA A 13 2.69 -15.70 -45.93
N ALA A 14 2.82 -16.00 -44.64
CA ALA A 14 2.73 -15.11 -43.48
C ALA A 14 1.36 -14.98 -42.77
N CYS A 15 0.79 -16.10 -42.31
CA CYS A 15 0.17 -16.10 -40.97
C CYS A 15 1.30 -16.02 -39.94
N GLN A 16 1.76 -14.82 -39.62
CA GLN A 16 2.75 -14.64 -38.56
C GLN A 16 2.14 -14.93 -37.18
N PRO A 17 2.85 -15.63 -36.29
CA PRO A 17 2.39 -15.96 -34.95
C PRO A 17 2.48 -14.76 -33.98
N LYS A 18 2.17 -13.55 -34.45
CA LYS A 18 2.27 -12.30 -33.66
C LYS A 18 1.37 -12.33 -32.42
N ALA A 19 0.18 -12.93 -32.54
CA ALA A 19 -0.74 -13.14 -31.43
C ALA A 19 -0.16 -14.01 -30.30
N SER A 20 0.74 -14.95 -30.62
CA SER A 20 1.36 -15.83 -29.61
C SER A 20 2.44 -15.11 -28.82
N THR A 21 3.23 -14.24 -29.47
CA THR A 21 4.25 -13.41 -28.81
C THR A 21 3.62 -12.35 -27.92
N ASP A 22 2.52 -11.74 -28.37
CA ASP A 22 1.76 -10.75 -27.59
C ASP A 22 1.12 -11.40 -26.34
N LEU A 23 0.59 -12.63 -26.47
CA LEU A 23 0.07 -13.41 -25.34
C LEU A 23 1.16 -13.73 -24.30
N GLN A 24 2.34 -14.15 -24.76
CA GLN A 24 3.48 -14.44 -23.90
C GLN A 24 3.97 -13.19 -23.16
N GLN A 25 4.06 -12.04 -23.85
CA GLN A 25 4.40 -10.77 -23.20
C GLN A 25 3.35 -10.31 -22.18
N LEU A 26 2.06 -10.56 -22.46
CA LEU A 26 0.99 -10.24 -21.52
C LEU A 26 1.09 -11.10 -20.26
N GLN A 27 1.34 -12.41 -20.41
CA GLN A 27 1.54 -13.33 -19.29
C GLN A 27 2.73 -12.93 -18.42
N GLN A 28 3.88 -12.62 -19.05
CA GLN A 28 5.06 -12.14 -18.32
C GLN A 28 4.79 -10.85 -17.54
N ARG A 29 4.02 -9.93 -18.13
CA ARG A 29 3.63 -8.68 -17.45
C ARG A 29 2.73 -8.95 -16.24
N LEU A 30 1.77 -9.86 -16.36
CA LEU A 30 0.89 -10.26 -15.26
C LEU A 30 1.67 -10.91 -14.12
N GLU A 31 2.60 -11.81 -14.43
CA GLU A 31 3.47 -12.43 -13.42
C GLU A 31 4.30 -11.39 -12.68
N GLN A 32 4.93 -10.45 -13.40
CA GLN A 32 5.69 -9.37 -12.78
C GLN A 32 4.83 -8.47 -11.90
N GLN A 33 3.59 -8.19 -12.29
CA GLN A 33 2.65 -7.42 -11.48
C GLN A 33 2.27 -8.17 -10.20
N ASN A 34 1.96 -9.47 -10.29
CA ASN A 34 1.64 -10.30 -9.13
C ASN A 34 2.80 -10.35 -8.12
N VAL A 35 4.04 -10.51 -8.60
CA VAL A 35 5.23 -10.47 -7.72
C VAL A 35 5.37 -9.11 -7.03
N LYS A 36 5.15 -8.01 -7.75
CA LYS A 36 5.19 -6.66 -7.15
C LYS A 36 4.09 -6.46 -6.11
N ILE A 37 2.87 -6.93 -6.37
CA ILE A 37 1.76 -6.87 -5.43
C ILE A 37 2.12 -7.63 -4.15
N GLN A 38 2.59 -8.88 -4.27
CA GLN A 38 2.99 -9.68 -3.11
C GLN A 38 4.12 -9.00 -2.30
N GLN A 39 5.12 -8.41 -2.98
CA GLN A 39 6.18 -7.66 -2.31
C GLN A 39 5.66 -6.41 -1.60
N LEU A 40 4.71 -5.69 -2.20
CA LEU A 40 4.07 -4.53 -1.59
C LEU A 40 3.23 -4.93 -0.38
N GLU A 41 2.45 -6.01 -0.48
CA GLU A 41 1.68 -6.57 0.63
C GLU A 41 2.61 -6.99 1.78
N GLN A 42 3.71 -7.67 1.50
CA GLN A 42 4.71 -8.04 2.50
C GLN A 42 5.33 -6.80 3.17
N LYS A 43 5.66 -5.76 2.40
CA LYS A 43 6.20 -4.50 2.93
C LYS A 43 5.16 -3.76 3.78
N LEU A 44 3.91 -3.71 3.35
CA LEU A 44 2.82 -3.12 4.14
C LEU A 44 2.59 -3.90 5.44
N ASN A 45 2.61 -5.23 5.40
CA ASN A 45 2.48 -6.06 6.59
C ASN A 45 3.71 -5.97 7.52
N ALA A 46 4.89 -5.68 6.97
CA ALA A 46 6.10 -5.45 7.77
C ALA A 46 6.15 -4.03 8.37
N VAL A 47 5.59 -3.03 7.67
CA VAL A 47 5.58 -1.62 8.10
C VAL A 47 4.36 -1.29 8.96
N THR A 48 3.27 -2.05 8.88
CA THR A 48 2.19 -1.98 9.87
C THR A 48 2.79 -2.41 11.20
N PRO A 49 2.97 -1.50 12.19
CA PRO A 49 3.42 -1.92 13.50
C PRO A 49 2.37 -2.91 13.98
N LYS A 50 2.76 -4.17 14.22
CA LYS A 50 1.91 -5.11 14.94
C LYS A 50 1.47 -4.38 16.20
N GLY A 51 0.21 -3.98 16.22
CA GLY A 51 -0.37 -3.23 17.32
C GLY A 51 -0.27 -4.09 18.57
N ALA A 52 0.70 -3.77 19.41
CA ALA A 52 0.62 -4.06 20.82
C ALA A 52 0.52 -2.70 21.49
N ALA A 53 -0.72 -2.26 21.76
CA ALA A 53 -0.90 -1.51 22.99
C ALA A 53 -0.28 -2.39 24.09
N ASP A 54 0.56 -1.82 24.94
CA ASP A 54 1.08 -2.59 26.06
C ASP A 54 -0.11 -3.07 26.92
N SER A 55 0.09 -4.17 27.64
CA SER A 55 -0.91 -4.67 28.59
C SER A 55 -1.22 -3.69 29.73
N SER A 56 -0.50 -2.57 29.78
CA SER A 56 -0.58 -1.50 30.78
C SER A 56 -1.53 -0.36 30.35
N GLY A 57 -2.13 -0.43 29.15
CA GLY A 57 -3.08 0.58 28.68
C GLY A 57 -2.44 1.86 28.14
N LYS A 58 -1.14 1.86 27.84
CA LYS A 58 -0.49 3.01 27.20
C LYS A 58 -1.02 3.21 25.76
N PRO A 59 -1.08 4.47 25.29
CA PRO A 59 -1.47 4.78 23.92
C PRO A 59 -0.73 3.91 22.90
N PRO A 60 -1.41 3.46 21.83
CA PRO A 60 -0.80 2.58 20.83
C PRO A 60 0.43 3.27 20.21
N ALA A 61 1.55 2.54 20.12
CA ALA A 61 2.80 3.00 19.48
C ALA A 61 2.70 3.03 17.93
N GLY A 62 1.54 3.43 17.40
CA GLY A 62 1.39 3.70 15.97
C GLY A 62 2.01 5.05 15.59
N PRO A 63 2.25 5.33 14.30
CA PRO A 63 2.68 6.64 13.87
C PRO A 63 1.63 7.69 14.28
N VAL A 64 2.09 8.84 14.78
CA VAL A 64 1.21 9.97 15.09
C VAL A 64 0.69 10.56 13.78
N LYS A 65 -0.64 10.60 13.63
CA LYS A 65 -1.31 11.22 12.48
C LYS A 65 -1.42 12.73 12.66
N SER A 66 -1.87 13.17 13.84
CA SER A 66 -1.96 14.58 14.19
C SER A 66 -2.03 14.77 15.71
N LEU A 67 -1.75 16.00 16.15
CA LEU A 67 -1.80 16.40 17.56
C LEU A 67 -2.66 17.64 17.71
N THR A 68 -3.36 17.76 18.83
CA THR A 68 -4.07 18.98 19.21
C THR A 68 -3.78 19.31 20.66
N TYR A 69 -3.26 20.51 20.89
CA TYR A 69 -3.02 21.04 22.21
C TYR A 69 -4.10 22.07 22.55
N ARG A 70 -4.77 21.88 23.69
CA ARG A 70 -5.84 22.76 24.18
C ARG A 70 -5.42 23.33 25.52
N THR A 71 -5.56 24.65 25.65
CA THR A 71 -5.43 25.35 26.93
C THR A 71 -6.81 25.91 27.29
N SER A 72 -7.27 25.62 28.49
CA SER A 72 -8.54 26.08 29.03
C SER A 72 -8.39 26.47 30.51
N PRO A 73 -9.34 27.23 31.09
CA PRO A 73 -9.34 27.51 32.53
C PRO A 73 -9.34 26.24 33.39
N GLU A 74 -9.97 25.18 32.90
CA GLU A 74 -10.06 23.84 33.53
C GLU A 74 -8.73 23.08 33.52
N GLY A 75 -7.74 23.55 32.75
CA GLY A 75 -6.45 22.88 32.57
C GLY A 75 -6.00 22.80 31.12
N LYS A 76 -4.86 22.14 30.92
CA LYS A 76 -4.21 21.93 29.63
C LYS A 76 -4.34 20.46 29.23
N ARG A 77 -4.66 20.19 27.97
CA ARG A 77 -4.78 18.81 27.44
C ARG A 77 -4.10 18.66 26.10
N LEU A 78 -3.46 17.51 25.91
CA LEU A 78 -2.88 17.08 24.65
C LEU A 78 -3.67 15.89 24.12
N ARG A 79 -4.29 16.05 22.95
CA ARG A 79 -4.96 14.97 22.25
C ARG A 79 -4.10 14.47 21.09
N ILE A 80 -3.87 13.15 21.05
CA ILE A 80 -3.10 12.47 20.01
C ILE A 80 -4.04 11.66 19.14
N TYR A 81 -3.95 11.85 17.83
CA TYR A 81 -4.64 11.04 16.83
C TYR A 81 -3.63 10.09 16.22
N TRP A 82 -3.87 8.79 16.39
CA TRP A 82 -2.97 7.74 15.92
C TRP A 82 -3.32 7.34 14.48
N GLY A 83 -2.34 6.79 13.76
CA GLY A 83 -2.52 6.28 12.39
C GLY A 83 -3.50 5.11 12.29
N ASP A 84 -3.74 4.40 13.40
CA ASP A 84 -4.71 3.30 13.49
C ASP A 84 -6.16 3.78 13.78
N GLY A 85 -6.37 5.10 13.87
CA GLY A 85 -7.68 5.71 14.16
C GLY A 85 -8.02 5.82 15.64
N LYS A 86 -7.18 5.29 16.55
CA LYS A 86 -7.36 5.51 18.00
C LYS A 86 -7.03 6.94 18.38
N THR A 87 -7.47 7.34 19.57
CA THR A 87 -7.14 8.63 20.16
C THR A 87 -6.68 8.48 21.61
N SER A 88 -5.81 9.38 22.04
CA SER A 88 -5.38 9.49 23.44
C SER A 88 -5.55 10.92 23.90
N ASP A 89 -6.08 11.11 25.11
CA ASP A 89 -6.33 12.40 25.71
C ASP A 89 -5.54 12.47 27.02
N LEU A 90 -4.47 13.27 27.00
CA LEU A 90 -3.51 13.37 28.10
C LEU A 90 -3.71 14.70 28.81
N GLU A 91 -3.82 14.64 30.13
CA GLU A 91 -3.81 15.85 30.95
C GLU A 91 -2.38 16.35 31.07
N CYS A 92 -2.21 17.67 30.97
CA CYS A 92 -0.89 18.29 31.02
C CYS A 92 -0.73 19.11 32.30
N THR A 93 0.37 18.87 33.00
CA THR A 93 0.80 19.61 34.17
C THR A 93 2.06 20.40 33.87
N GLN A 94 2.23 21.53 34.57
CA GLN A 94 3.43 22.36 34.45
C GLN A 94 4.39 21.99 35.58
N GLU A 95 5.50 21.34 35.22
CA GLU A 95 6.57 21.01 36.14
C GLU A 95 7.73 21.98 35.91
N GLN A 96 7.84 22.98 36.81
CA GLN A 96 8.79 24.09 36.68
C GLN A 96 8.59 24.83 35.34
N ALA A 97 9.55 24.75 34.42
CA ALA A 97 9.51 25.37 33.09
C ALA A 97 9.06 24.41 31.98
N THR A 98 8.78 23.14 32.30
CA THR A 98 8.45 22.11 31.32
C THR A 98 6.99 21.70 31.44
N LEU A 99 6.32 21.57 30.29
CA LEU A 99 4.98 21.01 30.23
C LEU A 99 5.08 19.50 30.03
N VAL A 100 4.50 18.74 30.96
CA VAL A 100 4.48 17.28 30.94
C VAL A 100 3.04 16.84 30.71
N CYS A 101 2.81 15.90 29.79
CA CYS A 101 1.48 15.35 29.50
C CYS A 101 1.56 13.82 29.59
N GLY A 102 0.68 13.19 30.38
CA GLY A 102 0.77 11.75 30.66
C GLY A 102 -0.47 11.18 31.33
#